data_AF-A0A960SCG3-F1
#
_entry.id   AF-A0A960SCG3-F1
#
_cell.length_a   1.000
_cell.length_b   1.000
_cell.length_c   1.000
_cell.angle_alpha   90.00
_cell.angle_beta   90.00
_cell.angle_gamma   90.00
#
_symmetry.space_group_name_H-M   'P 1'
#
loop_
_entity.id
_entity.type
_entity.pdbx_description
1 polymer ?
#
loop_
_entity_poly.entity_id
_entity_poly.type
_entity_poly.pdbx_seq_one_letter_code
_entity_poly.pdbx_strand_id
1 'polypeptide(L)'
;KELRRVVEPMITLAKVDTVANRRLAFDRLRDRDSVTKLFNDLGPRFNARPGGYTRILKMGYRVGDNAPMALVELVDRAEVGEAQESGASAEK
;
A
#
# COMPACT_ATOMS: atom_id res chain seq x y z
N LYS A 1 -1.42 9.61 9.63
CA LYS A 1 -1.36 8.66 10.78
C LYS A 1 -2.55 7.70 10.75
N GLU A 2 -3.77 8.21 10.56
CA GLU A 2 -5.00 7.40 10.50
C GLU A 2 -5.03 6.29 9.45
N LEU A 3 -4.38 6.48 8.29
CA LEU A 3 -4.36 5.49 7.21
C LEU A 3 -3.88 4.10 7.69
N ARG A 4 -2.96 4.05 8.65
CA ARG A 4 -2.45 2.78 9.22
C ARG A 4 -3.55 1.95 9.87
N ARG A 5 -4.51 2.61 10.53
CA ARG A 5 -5.64 1.95 11.21
C ARG A 5 -6.60 1.29 10.23
N VAL A 6 -6.64 1.76 8.99
CA VAL A 6 -7.52 1.21 7.95
C VAL A 6 -6.79 0.16 7.13
N VAL A 7 -5.58 0.48 6.64
CA VAL A 7 -4.86 -0.37 5.69
C VAL A 7 -4.25 -1.61 6.33
N GLU A 8 -3.67 -1.50 7.54
CA GLU A 8 -3.01 -2.66 8.17
C GLU A 8 -3.98 -3.81 8.50
N PRO A 9 -5.20 -3.55 9.02
CA PRO A 9 -6.20 -4.60 9.18
C PRO A 9 -6.66 -5.22 7.86
N MET A 10 -6.74 -4.45 6.77
CA MET A 10 -7.12 -5.00 5.45
C MET A 10 -6.07 -5.99 4.95
N ILE A 11 -4.78 -5.67 5.07
CA ILE A 11 -3.68 -6.59 4.70
C ILE A 11 -3.67 -7.82 5.60
N THR A 12 -4.00 -7.65 6.89
CA THR A 12 -4.08 -8.77 7.83
C THR A 12 -5.22 -9.73 7.47
N LEU A 13 -6.39 -9.19 7.12
CA LEU A 13 -7.54 -9.95 6.63
C LEU A 13 -7.18 -10.74 5.34
N ALA A 14 -6.38 -10.14 4.47
CA ALA A 14 -5.97 -10.69 3.19
C ALA A 14 -5.03 -11.90 3.29
N LYS A 15 -4.39 -12.14 4.44
CA LYS A 15 -3.53 -13.31 4.64
C LYS A 15 -4.29 -14.63 4.55
N VAL A 16 -5.56 -14.62 4.92
CA VAL A 16 -6.43 -15.81 4.88
C VAL A 16 -7.49 -15.58 3.82
N ASP A 17 -7.30 -16.19 2.65
CA ASP A 17 -8.24 -16.06 1.55
C ASP A 17 -9.49 -16.92 1.79
N THR A 18 -10.60 -16.26 2.11
CA THR A 18 -11.93 -16.89 2.20
C THR A 18 -12.96 -15.99 1.53
N VAL A 19 -14.05 -16.59 1.06
CA VAL A 19 -15.18 -15.83 0.48
C VAL A 19 -15.75 -14.81 1.47
N ALA A 20 -15.83 -15.16 2.75
CA ALA A 20 -16.29 -14.25 3.80
C ALA A 20 -15.35 -13.04 3.95
N ASN A 21 -14.03 -13.28 3.98
CA ASN A 21 -13.03 -12.22 4.10
C ASN A 21 -13.02 -11.30 2.86
N ARG A 22 -13.16 -11.86 1.66
CA ARG A 22 -13.27 -11.06 0.43
C ARG A 22 -14.52 -10.17 0.43
N ARG A 23 -15.67 -10.69 0.89
CA ARG A 23 -16.92 -9.90 1.04
C ARG A 23 -16.74 -8.79 2.07
N LEU A 24 -16.11 -9.08 3.21
CA LEU A 24 -15.86 -8.10 4.26
C LEU A 24 -14.88 -6.99 3.81
N ALA A 25 -13.86 -7.34 3.02
CA ALA A 25 -12.96 -6.36 2.43
C ALA A 25 -13.67 -5.49 1.39
N PHE A 26 -14.55 -6.08 0.57
CA PHE A 26 -15.33 -5.37 -0.44
C PHE A 26 -16.32 -4.38 0.18
N ASP A 27 -16.95 -4.72 1.31
CA ASP A 27 -17.86 -3.80 2.03
C ASP A 27 -17.15 -2.50 2.45
N ARG A 28 -15.85 -2.60 2.81
CA ARG A 28 -15.04 -1.45 3.24
C ARG A 28 -14.40 -0.68 2.09
N LEU A 29 -13.85 -1.38 1.10
CA LEU A 29 -13.11 -0.75 -0.01
C LEU A 29 -14.01 -0.33 -1.17
N ARG A 30 -15.12 -1.05 -1.38
CA ARG A 30 -16.09 -0.85 -2.47
C ARG A 30 -15.49 -0.86 -3.88
N ASP A 31 -14.31 -1.45 -4.02
CA ASP A 31 -13.59 -1.59 -5.29
C ASP A 31 -13.13 -3.04 -5.47
N ARG A 32 -13.49 -3.62 -6.62
CA ARG A 32 -13.19 -5.01 -6.96
C ARG A 32 -11.72 -5.19 -7.30
N ASP A 33 -11.09 -4.23 -7.97
CA ASP A 33 -9.71 -4.37 -8.43
C ASP A 33 -8.76 -4.29 -7.24
N SER A 34 -9.01 -3.34 -6.34
CA SER A 34 -8.30 -3.23 -5.06
C SER A 34 -8.43 -4.50 -4.21
N VAL A 35 -9.62 -5.08 -4.09
CA VAL A 35 -9.82 -6.35 -3.35
C VAL A 35 -9.07 -7.50 -4.02
N THR A 36 -9.10 -7.56 -5.35
CA THR A 36 -8.38 -8.62 -6.09
C THR A 36 -6.88 -8.54 -5.84
N LYS A 37 -6.29 -7.35 -5.95
CA LYS A 37 -4.86 -7.12 -5.66
C LYS A 37 -4.50 -7.40 -4.21
N LEU A 38 -5.39 -7.06 -3.27
CA LEU A 38 -5.19 -7.25 -1.85
C LEU A 38 -5.01 -8.74 -1.50
N PHE A 39 -5.87 -9.62 -2.00
CA PHE A 39 -5.82 -11.06 -1.70
C PHE A 39 -4.82 -11.83 -2.57
N ASN A 40 -4.66 -11.45 -3.84
CA ASN A 40 -3.80 -12.19 -4.76
C ASN A 40 -2.31 -11.84 -4.56
N ASP A 41 -1.98 -10.56 -4.32
CA ASP A 41 -0.58 -10.12 -4.28
C ASP A 41 -0.13 -9.79 -2.85
N LEU A 42 -0.89 -8.94 -2.14
CA LEU A 42 -0.46 -8.38 -0.86
C LEU A 42 -0.57 -9.38 0.31
N GLY A 43 -1.61 -10.21 0.32
CA GLY A 43 -1.81 -11.26 1.33
C GLY A 43 -0.62 -12.23 1.39
N PRO A 44 -0.26 -12.91 0.29
CA PRO A 44 0.89 -13.81 0.23
C PRO A 44 2.21 -13.10 0.55
N ARG A 45 2.42 -11.89 0.00
CA ARG A 45 3.64 -11.10 0.20
C ARG A 45 3.93 -10.80 1.66
N PHE A 46 2.91 -10.52 2.46
CA PHE A 46 3.08 -10.16 3.87
C PHE A 46 2.77 -11.30 4.84
N ASN A 47 2.58 -12.53 4.35
CA ASN A 47 2.13 -13.64 5.18
C ASN A 47 3.06 -13.90 6.38
N ALA A 48 4.37 -13.93 6.15
CA ALA A 48 5.40 -14.15 7.17
C ALA A 48 5.60 -12.99 8.17
N ARG A 49 5.10 -11.78 7.89
CA ARG A 49 5.36 -10.58 8.70
C ARG A 49 4.25 -10.35 9.74
N PRO A 50 4.53 -10.32 11.05
CA PRO A 50 3.53 -10.01 12.07
C PRO A 50 3.30 -8.50 12.23
N GLY A 51 2.64 -7.87 11.25
CA GLY A 51 2.23 -6.45 11.31
C GLY A 51 3.26 -5.44 10.79
N GLY A 52 2.87 -4.15 10.76
CA GLY A 52 3.75 -3.07 10.30
C GLY A 52 4.02 -3.09 8.80
N TYR A 53 2.97 -3.26 7.99
CA TYR A 53 3.09 -3.39 6.52
C TYR A 53 3.29 -2.05 5.79
N THR A 54 3.14 -0.93 6.49
CA THR A 54 3.26 0.42 5.92
C THR A 54 4.37 1.22 6.62
N ARG A 55 5.06 2.06 5.86
CA ARG A 55 6.06 3.03 6.33
C ARG A 55 5.62 4.44 5.99
N ILE A 56 5.86 5.38 6.90
CA ILE A 56 5.56 6.81 6.71
C ILE A 56 6.88 7.59 6.69
N LEU A 57 7.14 8.31 5.60
CA LEU A 57 8.28 9.21 5.44
C LEU A 57 7.77 10.65 5.42
N LYS A 58 8.31 11.53 6.27
CA LYS A 58 7.88 12.94 6.31
C LYS A 58 8.54 13.70 5.16
N MET A 59 7.78 14.53 4.44
CA MET A 59 8.23 15.24 3.23
C MET A 59 8.17 16.77 3.36
N GLY A 60 8.34 17.30 4.57
CA GLY A 60 8.28 18.75 4.81
C GLY A 60 6.85 19.30 4.75
N TYR A 61 6.71 20.54 4.30
CA TYR A 61 5.44 21.27 4.29
C TYR A 61 5.02 21.64 2.87
N ARG A 62 3.71 21.57 2.60
CA ARG A 62 3.14 21.96 1.31
C ARG A 62 3.18 23.47 1.14
N VAL A 63 3.56 23.92 -0.05
CA VAL A 63 3.58 25.34 -0.43
C VAL A 63 2.15 25.88 -0.48
N GLY A 64 1.91 27.03 0.14
CA GLY A 64 0.62 27.74 0.12
C GLY A 64 -0.17 27.63 1.43
N ASP A 65 -0.24 26.44 2.03
CA ASP A 65 -1.00 26.22 3.27
C ASP A 65 -0.16 25.68 4.43
N ASN A 66 1.14 25.47 4.22
CA ASN A 66 2.08 24.96 5.20
C ASN A 66 1.60 23.65 5.86
N ALA A 67 0.87 22.81 5.11
CA ALA A 67 0.39 21.53 5.63
C ALA A 67 1.55 20.51 5.71
N PRO A 68 1.75 19.80 6.84
CA PRO A 68 2.81 18.80 6.96
C PRO A 68 2.51 17.58 6.09
N MET A 69 3.37 17.32 5.10
CA MET A 69 3.23 16.25 4.14
C MET A 69 3.98 14.98 4.57
N ALA A 70 3.47 13.83 4.15
CA ALA A 70 4.13 12.55 4.34
C ALA A 70 3.82 11.59 3.19
N LEU A 71 4.83 10.82 2.78
CA LEU A 71 4.70 9.69 1.88
C LEU A 71 4.38 8.44 2.69
N VAL A 72 3.41 7.66 2.23
CA VAL A 72 3.12 6.34 2.80
C VAL A 72 3.45 5.28 1.76
N GLU A 73 4.32 4.34 2.12
CA GLU A 73 4.72 3.23 1.25
C GLU A 73 4.44 1.87 1.91
N LEU A 74 4.28 0.84 1.08
CA LEU A 74 4.28 -0.55 1.52
C LEU A 74 5.71 -1.02 1.77
N VAL A 75 5.89 -1.82 2.82
CA VAL A 75 7.19 -2.44 3.16
C VAL A 75 7.49 -3.58 2.18
N ASP A 76 8.76 -3.98 2.06
CA ASP A 76 9.24 -5.11 1.24
C ASP A 76 8.80 -5.05 -0.22
N ARG A 77 9.16 -4.01 -1.00
CA ARG A 77 8.84 -3.91 -2.44
C ARG A 77 9.12 -5.25 -3.12
N ALA A 78 8.14 -5.77 -3.87
CA ALA A 78 8.41 -6.92 -4.74
C ALA A 78 9.60 -6.54 -5.63
N GLU A 79 10.57 -7.44 -5.79
CA GLU A 79 11.69 -7.18 -6.70
C GLU A 79 11.11 -6.84 -8.06
N VAL A 80 11.23 -5.56 -8.42
CA VAL A 80 10.92 -5.10 -9.75
C VAL A 80 12.03 -5.69 -10.59
N GLY A 81 11.77 -6.82 -11.24
CA GLY A 81 12.56 -7.23 -12.39
C GLY A 81 12.61 -6.01 -13.31
N GLU A 82 13.83 -5.52 -13.52
CA GLU A 82 14.24 -4.38 -14.35
C GLU A 82 13.14 -3.87 -15.31
N ALA A 83 12.46 -2.80 -14.92
CA ALA A 83 11.59 -2.04 -15.83
C ALA A 83 12.02 -0.56 -15.79
N GLN A 84 13.09 -0.30 -16.55
CA GLN A 84 13.49 0.96 -17.17
C GLN A 84 13.64 2.19 -16.27
N GLU A 85 14.84 2.32 -15.71
CA GLU A 85 15.52 3.61 -15.73
C GLU A 85 15.78 4.01 -17.20
N SER A 86 15.01 4.96 -17.71
CA SER A 86 15.52 5.86 -18.75
C SER A 86 15.29 7.29 -18.26
N GLY A 87 16.27 7.79 -17.52
CA GLY A 87 16.43 9.21 -17.33
C GLY A 87 16.58 9.88 -18.70
N ALA A 88 15.80 10.91 -18.93
CA ALA A 88 16.11 11.95 -19.91
C ALA A 88 16.01 13.29 -19.20
N SER A 89 17.02 13.56 -18.37
CA SER A 89 17.50 14.90 -18.12
C SER A 89 18.16 15.43 -19.41
N ALA A 90 17.63 16.48 -20.00
CA ALA A 90 18.42 17.47 -20.75
C ALA A 90 17.59 18.73 -21.05
N GLU A 91 17.92 19.77 -20.29
CA GLU A 91 17.69 21.18 -20.53
C GLU A 91 18.42 21.64 -21.80
N LYS A 92 17.71 22.30 -22.72
CA LYS A 92 18.14 23.50 -23.45
C LYS A 92 16.96 24.14 -24.19
#